data_AF-A0A074Y886-F1
#
_entry.id   AF-A0A074Y886-F1
#
_cell.length_a   1.000
_cell.length_b   1.000
_cell.length_c   1.000
_cell.angle_alpha   90.00
_cell.angle_beta   90.00
_cell.angle_gamma   90.00
#
_symmetry.space_group_name_H-M   'P 1'
#
loop_
_entity.id
_entity.type
_entity.pdbx_description
1 polymer ?
#
loop_
_entity_poly.entity_id
_entity_poly.type
_entity_poly.pdbx_seq_one_letter_code
_entity_poly.pdbx_strand_id
1 'polypeptide(L)'
;MSIESNNQLTDGAGKEPSVTEPIQFSIPLPNAPGCRIHAHLTILATSILLFCTSTTAEYSSSARPSLGSFVYAMPDRYNSSAPLSTPLYTLPSSLDFADRLAKTLARRTKLPVQVGSSVNFSSAGNGGSIEEEMEAFRQLVVVVLKEVESARAG
;
A
#
# COMPACT_ATOMS: atom_id res chain seq x y z
N MET A 1 -3.40 17.86 -49.26
CA MET A 1 -2.31 17.97 -48.26
C MET A 1 -2.95 18.53 -47.01
N SER A 2 -3.00 17.88 -45.85
CA SER A 2 -2.06 16.92 -45.25
C SER A 2 -2.83 15.98 -44.31
N ILE A 3 -2.75 14.66 -44.49
CA ILE A 3 -1.98 13.67 -43.70
C ILE A 3 -2.42 13.59 -42.23
N GLU A 4 -3.09 12.48 -41.94
CA GLU A 4 -3.45 11.92 -40.63
C GLU A 4 -2.24 11.57 -39.76
N SER A 5 -2.43 11.52 -38.45
CA SER A 5 -1.65 10.67 -37.54
C SER A 5 -2.52 10.25 -36.37
N ASN A 6 -3.48 9.37 -36.67
CA ASN A 6 -4.23 8.59 -35.69
C ASN A 6 -3.30 7.45 -35.22
N ASN A 7 -2.58 7.64 -34.12
CA ASN A 7 -1.78 6.57 -33.53
C ASN A 7 -2.62 5.82 -32.51
N GLN A 8 -3.59 5.03 -33.00
CA GLN A 8 -4.13 3.93 -32.22
C GLN A 8 -3.03 2.90 -32.05
N LEU A 9 -2.54 2.76 -30.83
CA LEU A 9 -1.77 1.59 -30.42
C LEU A 9 -2.69 0.38 -30.63
N THR A 10 -2.38 -0.43 -31.64
CA THR A 10 -3.09 -1.65 -31.95
C THR A 10 -2.94 -2.61 -30.78
N ASP A 11 -4.07 -2.92 -30.15
CA ASP A 11 -4.16 -3.87 -29.06
C ASP A 11 -3.75 -5.26 -29.57
N GLY A 12 -2.58 -5.72 -29.12
CA GLY A 12 -2.12 -7.07 -29.40
C GLY A 12 -3.02 -8.03 -28.64
N ALA A 13 -3.84 -8.79 -29.38
CA ALA A 13 -4.80 -9.76 -28.89
C ALA A 13 -4.29 -10.59 -27.70
N GLY A 14 -4.51 -10.05 -26.51
CA GLY A 14 -4.37 -10.67 -25.22
C GLY A 14 -5.53 -10.14 -24.42
N LYS A 15 -6.39 -11.04 -23.93
CA LYS A 15 -7.54 -10.75 -23.06
C LYS A 15 -7.26 -9.49 -22.23
N GLU A 16 -7.94 -8.36 -22.54
CA GLU A 16 -7.83 -7.16 -21.73
C GLU A 16 -8.01 -7.59 -20.28
N PRO A 17 -7.05 -7.30 -19.38
CA PRO A 17 -7.20 -7.69 -18.00
C PRO A 17 -8.47 -7.03 -17.50
N SER A 18 -9.45 -7.84 -17.07
CA SER A 18 -10.65 -7.37 -16.42
C SER A 18 -10.23 -6.37 -15.35
N VAL A 19 -10.59 -5.10 -15.53
CA VAL A 19 -10.22 -4.01 -14.62
C VAL A 19 -10.68 -4.43 -13.22
N THR A 20 -9.71 -4.86 -12.40
CA THR A 20 -9.99 -5.31 -11.04
C THR A 20 -10.06 -4.07 -10.18
N GLU A 21 -11.25 -3.75 -9.71
CA GLU A 21 -11.45 -2.60 -8.83
C GLU A 21 -10.59 -2.77 -7.57
N PRO A 22 -9.85 -1.72 -7.14
CA PRO A 22 -9.06 -1.79 -5.92
C PRO A 22 -9.95 -2.08 -4.71
N ILE A 23 -9.50 -3.00 -3.85
CA ILE A 23 -10.13 -3.29 -2.56
C ILE A 23 -9.87 -2.12 -1.63
N GLN A 24 -10.93 -1.48 -1.15
CA GLN A 24 -10.84 -0.33 -0.24
C GLN A 24 -11.31 -0.73 1.15
N PHE A 25 -10.50 -0.42 2.17
CA PHE A 25 -10.90 -0.64 3.55
C PHE A 25 -10.29 0.42 4.47
N SER A 26 -10.84 0.53 5.69
CA SER A 26 -10.27 1.38 6.72
C SER A 26 -10.25 0.70 8.08
N ILE A 27 -9.18 0.94 8.84
CA ILE A 27 -9.00 0.46 10.21
C ILE A 27 -8.88 1.65 11.17
N PRO A 28 -9.49 1.58 12.37
CA PRO A 28 -9.29 2.61 13.38
C PRO A 28 -7.84 2.60 13.88
N LEU A 29 -7.26 3.78 14.16
CA LEU A 29 -5.98 3.83 14.88
C LEU A 29 -6.21 3.42 16.35
N PRO A 30 -5.36 2.55 16.91
CA PRO A 30 -5.40 2.21 18.33
C PRO A 30 -5.27 3.47 19.20
N ASN A 31 -6.08 3.56 20.25
CA ASN A 31 -6.06 4.64 21.24
C ASN A 31 -6.27 6.07 20.70
N ALA A 32 -6.66 6.24 19.43
CA ALA A 32 -6.84 7.54 18.80
C ALA A 32 -8.28 7.71 18.25
N PRO A 33 -9.23 8.16 19.10
CA PRO A 33 -10.62 8.33 18.69
C PRO A 33 -10.75 9.26 17.47
N GLY A 34 -11.42 8.79 16.42
CA GLY A 34 -11.62 9.55 15.19
C GLY A 34 -10.48 9.45 14.17
N CYS A 35 -9.33 8.85 14.52
CA CYS A 35 -8.25 8.60 13.57
C CYS A 35 -8.42 7.23 12.87
N ARG A 36 -8.19 7.18 11.56
CA ARG A 36 -8.30 5.95 10.76
C ARG A 36 -7.18 5.84 9.73
N ILE A 37 -6.73 4.63 9.45
CA ILE A 37 -5.93 4.31 8.26
C ILE A 37 -6.90 3.86 7.17
N HIS A 38 -6.83 4.49 6.02
CA HIS A 38 -7.52 4.09 4.79
C HIS A 38 -6.51 3.43 3.87
N ALA A 39 -6.89 2.31 3.28
CA ALA A 39 -6.04 1.51 2.43
C ALA A 39 -6.75 1.17 1.12
N HIS A 40 -6.02 1.33 0.01
CA HIS A 40 -6.41 0.88 -1.32
C HIS A 40 -5.45 -0.23 -1.74
N LEU A 41 -5.98 -1.43 -1.94
CA LEU A 41 -5.24 -2.63 -2.24
C LEU A 41 -5.62 -3.14 -3.63
N THR A 42 -4.66 -3.17 -4.55
CA THR A 42 -4.79 -3.83 -5.85
C THR A 42 -3.94 -5.08 -5.86
N ILE A 43 -4.57 -6.22 -6.14
CA ILE A 43 -3.90 -7.51 -6.23
C ILE A 43 -3.83 -7.88 -7.71
N LEU A 44 -2.61 -7.96 -8.23
CA LEU A 44 -2.34 -8.35 -9.61
C LEU A 44 -1.90 -9.82 -9.65
N ALA A 45 -1.84 -10.40 -10.84
CA ALA A 45 -1.42 -11.79 -11.03
C ALA A 45 -0.01 -12.05 -10.45
N THR A 46 0.90 -11.08 -10.60
CA THR A 46 2.33 -11.21 -10.28
C THR A 46 2.84 -10.24 -9.22
N SER A 47 2.00 -9.34 -8.69
CA SER A 47 2.42 -8.33 -7.72
C SER A 47 1.25 -7.77 -6.91
N ILE A 48 1.56 -7.00 -5.87
CA ILE A 48 0.59 -6.31 -5.03
C ILE A 48 0.92 -4.82 -5.00
N LEU A 49 -0.11 -3.97 -5.07
CA LEU A 49 -0.02 -2.54 -4.92
C LEU A 49 -0.87 -2.12 -3.71
N LEU A 50 -0.28 -1.43 -2.76
CA LEU A 50 -0.95 -0.97 -1.55
C LEU A 50 -0.69 0.51 -1.34
N PHE A 51 -1.74 1.31 -1.25
CA PHE A 51 -1.67 2.70 -0.83
C PHE A 51 -2.38 2.89 0.50
N CYS A 52 -1.70 3.49 1.47
CA CYS A 52 -2.22 3.73 2.81
C CYS A 52 -2.11 5.21 3.17
N THR A 53 -3.15 5.76 3.78
CA THR A 53 -3.14 7.13 4.32
C THR A 53 -3.90 7.18 5.64
N SER A 54 -3.51 8.07 6.54
CA SER A 54 -4.21 8.29 7.80
C SER A 54 -4.99 9.59 7.78
N THR A 55 -6.22 9.57 8.29
CA THR A 55 -7.00 10.78 8.59
C THR A 55 -7.12 10.96 10.08
N THR A 56 -7.17 12.21 10.53
CA THR A 56 -7.40 12.61 11.92
C THR A 56 -8.83 13.12 12.12
N ALA A 57 -9.28 13.28 13.36
CA ALA A 57 -10.59 13.87 13.65
C ALA A 57 -10.74 15.31 13.12
N GLU A 58 -9.62 16.03 12.98
CA GLU A 58 -9.55 17.41 12.47
C GLU A 58 -9.38 17.49 10.95
N TYR A 59 -9.36 16.35 10.27
CA TYR A 59 -9.09 16.29 8.83
C TYR A 59 -10.20 16.99 8.05
N SER A 60 -9.90 18.16 7.49
CA SER A 60 -10.84 18.85 6.59
C SER A 60 -10.99 18.05 5.30
N SER A 61 -12.23 17.87 4.83
CA SER A 61 -12.54 17.10 3.61
C SER A 61 -11.92 17.68 2.33
N SER A 62 -11.31 18.86 2.39
CA SER A 62 -10.66 19.56 1.27
C SER A 62 -9.17 19.27 1.11
N ALA A 63 -8.49 18.76 2.14
CA ALA A 63 -7.08 18.42 2.04
C ALA A 63 -6.95 17.03 1.41
N ARG A 64 -6.32 16.94 0.23
CA ARG A 64 -5.96 15.64 -0.35
C ARG A 64 -4.71 15.13 0.37
N PRO A 65 -4.69 13.88 0.82
CA PRO A 65 -3.50 13.32 1.46
C PRO A 65 -2.34 13.28 0.47
N SER A 66 -1.13 13.58 0.95
CA SER A 66 0.08 13.35 0.16
C SER A 66 0.33 11.85 -0.01
N LEU A 67 1.22 11.48 -0.94
CA LEU A 67 1.64 10.08 -1.13
C LEU A 67 2.48 9.56 0.05
N GLY A 68 3.20 10.44 0.75
CA GLY A 68 4.16 10.05 1.77
C GLY A 68 5.39 9.39 1.16
N SER A 69 5.75 8.17 1.54
CA SER A 69 6.83 7.40 0.92
C SER A 69 6.28 6.34 -0.02
N PHE A 70 7.04 5.99 -1.06
CA PHE A 70 6.71 4.90 -1.97
C PHE A 70 7.89 3.92 -2.06
N VAL A 71 7.63 2.66 -1.76
CA VAL A 71 8.65 1.61 -1.62
C VAL A 71 8.26 0.39 -2.44
N TYR A 72 9.23 -0.18 -3.16
CA TYR A 72 9.11 -1.48 -3.80
C TYR A 72 9.89 -2.52 -3.00
N ALA A 73 9.26 -3.66 -2.70
CA ALA A 73 9.93 -4.80 -2.10
C ALA A 73 9.63 -6.08 -2.88
N MET A 74 10.59 -7.02 -2.87
CA MET A 74 10.40 -8.33 -3.48
C MET A 74 11.08 -9.43 -2.66
N PRO A 75 10.59 -10.67 -2.74
CA PRO A 75 11.23 -11.80 -2.07
C PRO A 75 12.64 -12.00 -2.63
N ASP A 76 13.61 -12.19 -1.74
CA ASP A 76 14.92 -12.68 -2.14
C ASP A 76 14.84 -14.20 -2.35
N ARG A 77 15.30 -14.65 -3.52
CA ARG A 77 15.33 -16.07 -3.90
C ARG A 77 16.41 -16.84 -3.15
N TYR A 78 17.47 -16.16 -2.70
CA TYR A 78 18.57 -16.78 -1.96
C TYR A 78 18.36 -16.72 -0.45
N ASN A 79 17.71 -15.66 0.05
CA ASN A 79 17.35 -15.52 1.46
C ASN A 79 15.87 -15.17 1.66
N SER A 80 15.03 -16.19 1.77
CA SER A 80 13.58 -16.02 1.94
C SER A 80 13.15 -15.26 3.20
N SER A 81 14.06 -15.04 4.17
CA SER A 81 13.81 -14.29 5.41
C SER A 81 14.03 -12.78 5.27
N ALA A 82 14.81 -12.36 4.25
CA ALA A 82 15.25 -10.99 4.04
C ALA A 82 14.88 -10.49 2.63
N PRO A 83 13.66 -9.94 2.43
CA PRO A 83 13.25 -9.34 1.17
C PRO A 83 14.15 -8.17 0.77
N LEU A 84 14.36 -8.04 -0.54
CA LEU A 84 15.00 -6.87 -1.14
C LEU A 84 14.00 -5.72 -1.16
N SER A 85 14.45 -4.50 -0.86
CA SER A 85 13.61 -3.31 -0.85
C SER A 85 14.35 -2.12 -1.44
N THR A 86 13.63 -1.32 -2.22
CA THR A 86 14.11 -0.11 -2.87
C THR A 86 13.07 0.99 -2.68
N PRO A 87 13.39 2.05 -1.93
CA PRO A 87 12.57 3.26 -1.89
C PRO A 87 12.57 3.95 -3.25
N LEU A 88 11.38 4.19 -3.81
CA LEU A 88 11.17 4.87 -5.09
C LEU A 88 10.87 6.36 -4.89
N TYR A 89 10.21 6.70 -3.78
CA TYR A 89 10.02 8.08 -3.33
C TYR A 89 10.13 8.10 -1.80
N THR A 90 10.88 9.06 -1.26
CA THR A 90 11.22 9.10 0.16
C THR A 90 10.65 10.37 0.81
N LEU A 91 9.86 10.17 1.87
CA LEU A 91 9.52 11.19 2.83
C LEU A 91 9.91 10.69 4.23
N PRO A 92 10.88 11.32 4.92
CA PRO A 92 11.47 10.78 6.14
C PRO A 92 10.46 10.35 7.23
N SER A 93 9.34 11.06 7.37
CA SER A 93 8.31 10.76 8.38
C SER A 93 7.51 9.48 8.14
N SER A 94 7.58 8.88 6.95
CA SER A 94 6.75 7.71 6.56
C SER A 94 7.57 6.55 5.97
N LEU A 95 8.88 6.75 5.77
CA LEU A 95 9.74 5.80 5.07
C LEU A 95 9.85 4.49 5.84
N ASP A 96 10.12 4.54 7.14
CA ASP A 96 10.31 3.34 7.97
C ASP A 96 9.06 2.47 7.99
N PHE A 97 7.87 3.09 8.11
CA PHE A 97 6.61 2.39 8.07
C PHE A 97 6.37 1.73 6.70
N ALA A 98 6.55 2.49 5.60
CA ALA A 98 6.36 1.99 4.24
C ALA A 98 7.32 0.82 3.92
N ASP A 99 8.59 0.94 4.30
CA ASP A 99 9.61 -0.07 4.07
C ASP A 99 9.36 -1.35 4.87
N ARG A 100 9.03 -1.22 6.17
CA ARG A 100 8.63 -2.36 7.01
C ARG A 100 7.42 -3.09 6.44
N LEU A 101 6.43 -2.34 5.95
CA LEU A 101 5.19 -2.90 5.41
C LEU A 101 5.45 -3.63 4.10
N ALA A 102 6.20 -3.01 3.17
CA ALA A 102 6.57 -3.61 1.89
C ALA A 102 7.34 -4.91 2.09
N LYS A 103 8.39 -4.90 2.94
CA LYS A 103 9.18 -6.09 3.25
C LYS A 103 8.33 -7.18 3.90
N THR A 104 7.50 -6.82 4.89
CA THR A 104 6.68 -7.81 5.60
C THR A 104 5.70 -8.49 4.67
N LEU A 105 5.01 -7.73 3.82
CA LEU A 105 4.08 -8.27 2.84
C LEU A 105 4.80 -9.13 1.81
N ALA A 106 5.90 -8.64 1.21
CA ALA A 106 6.67 -9.42 0.23
C ALA A 106 7.18 -10.75 0.80
N ARG A 107 7.65 -10.75 2.06
CA ARG A 107 8.08 -11.97 2.74
C ARG A 107 6.95 -12.99 2.92
N ARG A 108 5.75 -12.52 3.26
CA ARG A 108 4.60 -13.38 3.61
C ARG A 108 3.82 -13.84 2.38
N THR A 109 3.68 -13.00 1.37
CA THR A 109 2.95 -13.33 0.12
C THR A 109 3.82 -14.03 -0.90
N LYS A 110 5.16 -13.94 -0.77
CA LYS A 110 6.14 -14.39 -1.78
C LYS A 110 5.95 -13.71 -3.13
N LEU A 111 5.42 -12.48 -3.13
CA LEU A 111 5.22 -11.65 -4.32
C LEU A 111 5.96 -10.31 -4.18
N PRO A 112 6.33 -9.67 -5.29
CA PRO A 112 6.65 -8.25 -5.30
C PRO A 112 5.49 -7.40 -4.75
N VAL A 113 5.82 -6.42 -3.92
CA VAL A 113 4.87 -5.51 -3.29
C VAL A 113 5.34 -4.08 -3.43
N GLN A 114 4.45 -3.22 -3.91
CA GLN A 114 4.62 -1.77 -3.95
C GLN A 114 3.75 -1.16 -2.85
N VAL A 115 4.35 -0.35 -1.99
CA VAL A 115 3.66 0.30 -0.87
C VAL A 115 3.86 1.81 -0.96
N GLY A 116 2.77 2.54 -1.14
CA GLY A 116 2.72 3.98 -0.89
C GLY A 116 2.09 4.24 0.46
N SER A 117 2.71 5.05 1.31
CA SER A 117 2.18 5.34 2.64
C SER A 117 2.45 6.78 3.05
N SER A 118 1.37 7.51 3.33
CA SER A 118 1.37 8.79 4.07
C SER A 118 0.80 8.67 5.47
N VAL A 119 0.72 7.44 6.00
CA VAL A 119 0.29 7.19 7.38
C VAL A 119 1.19 7.96 8.34
N ASN A 120 0.57 8.75 9.20
CA ASN A 120 1.22 9.54 10.23
C ASN A 120 0.57 9.26 11.59
N PHE A 121 1.39 8.90 12.56
CA PHE A 121 0.97 8.57 13.91
C PHE A 121 1.09 9.75 14.89
N SER A 122 1.58 10.93 14.46
CA SER A 122 1.81 12.08 15.35
C SER A 122 0.54 12.60 16.06
N SER A 123 -0.63 12.21 15.57
CA SER A 123 -1.96 12.57 16.09
C SER A 123 -2.67 11.37 16.76
N ALA A 124 -1.95 10.28 17.00
CA ALA A 124 -2.46 9.15 17.78
C ALA A 124 -2.57 9.52 19.27
N GLY A 125 -3.33 8.75 20.05
CA GLY A 125 -3.67 9.08 21.44
C GLY A 125 -2.47 9.27 22.36
N ASN A 126 -1.41 8.49 22.15
CA ASN A 126 -0.14 8.64 22.87
C ASN A 126 0.93 9.36 22.03
N GLY A 127 0.54 10.20 21.07
CA GLY A 127 1.47 11.01 20.26
C GLY A 127 2.25 10.20 19.22
N GLY A 128 1.76 9.02 18.84
CA GLY A 128 2.43 8.13 17.89
C GLY A 128 3.49 7.27 18.54
N SER A 129 3.15 6.72 19.71
CA SER A 129 4.00 5.76 20.40
C SER A 129 4.31 4.55 19.49
N ILE A 130 5.47 3.92 19.72
CA ILE A 130 5.89 2.75 18.94
C ILE A 130 4.86 1.63 19.08
N GLU A 131 4.24 1.50 20.25
CA GLU A 131 3.22 0.51 20.55
C GLU A 131 1.97 0.70 19.66
N GLU A 132 1.51 1.94 19.51
CA GLU A 132 0.37 2.28 18.65
C GLU A 132 0.68 2.02 17.17
N GLU A 133 1.86 2.45 16.72
CA GLU A 133 2.31 2.20 15.35
C GLU A 133 2.38 0.69 15.08
N MET A 134 2.97 -0.08 15.99
CA MET A 134 3.12 -1.52 15.85
C MET A 134 1.79 -2.26 15.88
N GLU A 135 0.83 -1.80 16.67
CA GLU A 135 -0.51 -2.39 16.70
C GLU A 135 -1.26 -2.09 15.40
N ALA A 136 -1.27 -0.84 14.94
CA ALA A 136 -1.86 -0.48 13.66
C ALA A 136 -1.20 -1.23 12.49
N PHE A 137 0.13 -1.37 12.52
CA PHE A 137 0.90 -2.13 11.54
C PHE A 137 0.46 -3.60 11.51
N ARG A 138 0.32 -4.26 12.66
CA ARG A 138 -0.13 -5.66 12.74
C ARG A 138 -1.52 -5.84 12.17
N GLN A 139 -2.47 -4.97 12.54
CA GLN A 139 -3.84 -5.01 12.03
C GLN A 139 -3.86 -4.86 10.50
N LEU A 140 -3.13 -3.88 9.98
CA LEU A 140 -3.03 -3.64 8.54
C LEU A 140 -2.46 -4.86 7.80
N VAL A 141 -1.36 -5.45 8.30
CA VAL A 141 -0.76 -6.65 7.72
C VAL A 141 -1.75 -7.83 7.72
N VAL A 142 -2.48 -8.03 8.81
CA VAL A 142 -3.47 -9.12 8.92
C VAL A 142 -4.58 -8.96 7.89
N VAL A 143 -5.16 -7.76 7.78
CA VAL A 143 -6.23 -7.49 6.81
C VAL A 143 -5.75 -7.67 5.38
N VAL A 144 -4.60 -7.07 5.02
CA VAL A 144 -4.06 -7.18 3.65
C VAL A 144 -3.79 -8.63 3.28
N LEU A 145 -3.21 -9.43 4.17
CA LEU A 145 -2.92 -10.84 3.87
C LEU A 145 -4.20 -11.66 3.70
N LYS A 146 -5.23 -11.41 4.51
CA LYS A 146 -6.53 -12.06 4.37
C LYS A 146 -7.16 -11.76 3.01
N GLU A 147 -7.12 -10.51 2.56
CA GLU A 147 -7.63 -10.12 1.24
C GLU A 147 -6.81 -10.77 0.10
N VAL A 148 -5.47 -10.82 0.24
CA VAL A 148 -4.58 -11.48 -0.73
C VAL A 148 -4.84 -12.98 -0.81
N GLU A 149 -5.03 -13.66 0.33
CA GLU A 149 -5.36 -15.08 0.36
C GLU A 149 -6.73 -15.34 -0.28
N SER A 150 -7.73 -14.51 0.02
CA SER A 150 -9.09 -14.63 -0.53
C SER A 150 -9.09 -14.43 -2.05
N ALA A 151 -8.38 -13.41 -2.55
CA ALA A 151 -8.31 -13.11 -3.98
C ALA A 151 -7.54 -14.14 -4.81
N ARG A 152 -6.66 -14.93 -4.18
CA ARG A 152 -5.85 -15.97 -4.86
C ARG A 152 -6.43 -17.37 -4.73
N ALA A 153 -7.41 -17.57 -3.85
CA ALA A 153 -8.11 -18.84 -3.69
C ALA A 153 -9.27 -19.01 -4.71
N GLY A 154 -9.76 -17.91 -5.28
CA GLY A 154 -10.73 -17.90 -6.39
C GLY A 154 -10.05 -17.94 -7.75
#